data_AF-A0A975YJI0-F1
#
_entry.id   AF-A0A975YJI0-F1
#
_cell.length_a   1.000
_cell.length_b   1.000
_cell.length_c   1.000
_cell.angle_alpha   90.00
_cell.angle_beta   90.00
_cell.angle_gamma   90.00
#
_symmetry.space_group_name_H-M   'P 1'
#
loop_
_entity.id
_entity.type
_entity.pdbx_description
1 polymer ?
#
loop_
_entity_poly.entity_id
_entity_poly.type
_entity_poly.pdbx_seq_one_letter_code
_entity_poly.pdbx_strand_id
1 'polypeptide(L)'
;MVDKPERRIVRFLYVNAEALAAARPGEPLPYGTVLVMADRRARLDADGNPLLDRDGRMIAEPEVIAISVQRKERGWGEGYPPARRNGEWEYASFAADGKRREVRLDGCFSCHLQARSAQDYTFVLWDYVQARGQ
;
A
#
# COMPACT_ATOMS: atom_id res chain seq x y z
N MET A 1 -4.37 8.92 2.70
CA MET A 1 -3.08 9.49 3.16
C MET A 1 -2.83 9.02 4.57
N VAL A 2 -1.59 8.61 4.88
CA VAL A 2 -1.18 8.12 6.21
C VAL A 2 0.13 8.80 6.59
N ASP A 3 0.15 9.47 7.73
CA ASP A 3 1.33 10.15 8.26
C ASP A 3 2.25 9.13 8.94
N LYS A 4 3.56 9.27 8.75
CA LYS A 4 4.60 8.42 9.37
C LYS A 4 5.68 9.30 10.00
N PRO A 5 5.39 9.94 11.16
CA PRO A 5 6.30 10.88 11.81
C PRO A 5 7.69 10.29 12.08
N GLU A 6 7.73 9.03 12.51
CA GLU A 6 8.95 8.28 12.84
C GLU A 6 9.87 8.08 11.63
N ARG A 7 9.30 8.08 10.42
CA ARG A 7 10.04 7.96 9.15
C ARG A 7 10.15 9.29 8.40
N ARG A 8 9.49 10.36 8.88
CA ARG A 8 9.41 11.68 8.24
C ARG A 8 8.92 11.60 6.79
N ILE A 9 7.88 10.80 6.58
CA ILE A 9 7.23 10.65 5.27
C ILE A 9 5.71 10.74 5.40
N VAL A 10 5.07 11.10 4.28
CA VAL A 10 3.64 11.01 4.09
C VAL A 10 3.37 9.95 3.03
N ARG A 11 2.50 8.99 3.37
CA ARG A 11 2.17 7.86 2.50
C ARG A 11 0.83 8.06 1.83
N PHE A 12 0.84 8.04 0.51
CA PHE A 12 -0.37 8.07 -0.30
C PHE A 12 -0.69 6.65 -0.79
N LEU A 13 -1.93 6.24 -0.57
CA LEU A 13 -2.44 4.92 -0.96
C LEU A 13 -3.51 5.12 -2.03
N TYR A 14 -3.38 4.38 -3.12
CA TYR A 14 -4.29 4.42 -4.26
C TYR A 14 -4.72 3.01 -4.63
N VAL A 15 -5.92 2.91 -5.19
CA VAL A 15 -6.47 1.70 -5.79
C VAL A 15 -7.10 2.08 -7.12
N ASN A 16 -7.06 1.20 -8.12
CA ASN A 16 -7.74 1.45 -9.40
C ASN A 16 -9.26 1.54 -9.19
N ALA A 17 -9.90 2.50 -9.88
CA ALA A 17 -11.30 2.84 -9.66
C ALA A 17 -12.26 1.67 -9.88
N GLU A 18 -12.00 0.84 -10.90
CA GLU A 18 -12.81 -0.34 -11.21
C GLU A 18 -12.82 -1.35 -10.05
N ALA A 19 -11.65 -1.68 -9.49
CA ALA A 19 -11.56 -2.57 -8.34
C ALA A 19 -12.25 -1.98 -7.11
N LEU A 20 -12.10 -0.67 -6.88
CA LEU A 20 -12.75 0.00 -5.75
C LEU A 20 -14.29 0.05 -5.89
N ALA A 21 -14.80 0.15 -7.11
CA ALA A 21 -16.23 0.12 -7.39
C ALA A 21 -16.82 -1.29 -7.22
N ALA A 22 -16.05 -2.33 -7.58
CA ALA A 22 -16.47 -3.72 -7.48
C ALA A 22 -16.25 -4.36 -6.09
N ALA A 23 -15.40 -3.77 -5.25
CA ALA A 23 -15.11 -4.27 -3.91
C ALA A 23 -16.36 -4.26 -3.00
N ARG A 24 -16.59 -5.36 -2.29
CA ARG A 24 -17.72 -5.52 -1.35
C ARG A 24 -17.23 -5.91 0.06
N PRO A 25 -17.91 -5.44 1.13
CA PRO A 25 -17.63 -5.88 2.49
C PRO A 25 -17.68 -7.41 2.62
N GLY A 26 -16.78 -7.99 3.40
CA GLY A 26 -16.67 -9.44 3.60
C GLY A 26 -16.18 -10.29 2.41
N GLU A 27 -16.06 -9.73 1.21
CA GLU A 27 -15.59 -10.45 0.02
C GLU A 27 -14.10 -10.18 -0.26
N PRO A 28 -13.33 -11.16 -0.78
CA PRO A 28 -12.00 -10.89 -1.32
C PRO A 28 -12.07 -9.82 -2.42
N LEU A 29 -11.01 -9.02 -2.55
CA LEU A 29 -10.94 -8.02 -3.61
C LEU A 29 -10.93 -8.68 -4.99
N PRO A 30 -11.52 -8.03 -6.00
CA PRO A 30 -11.59 -8.57 -7.36
C PRO A 30 -10.19 -8.74 -7.96
N TYR A 31 -10.05 -9.71 -8.87
CA TYR A 31 -8.85 -9.81 -9.71
C TYR A 31 -8.70 -8.55 -10.56
N GLY A 32 -7.45 -8.18 -10.87
CA GLY A 32 -7.13 -6.90 -11.48
C GLY A 32 -7.05 -5.74 -10.48
N THR A 33 -7.24 -5.99 -9.17
CA THR A 33 -6.96 -4.97 -8.15
C THR A 33 -5.48 -4.62 -8.15
N VAL A 34 -5.18 -3.33 -8.26
CA VAL A 34 -3.84 -2.76 -8.14
C VAL A 34 -3.85 -1.74 -7.01
N LEU A 35 -3.00 -1.98 -6.00
CA LEU A 35 -2.73 -1.05 -4.92
C LEU A 35 -1.39 -0.38 -5.13
N VAL A 36 -1.37 0.93 -5.02
CA VAL A 36 -0.17 1.74 -5.16
C VAL A 36 0.07 2.50 -3.86
N MET A 37 1.26 2.34 -3.31
CA MET A 37 1.77 3.07 -2.17
C MET A 37 2.88 4.01 -2.66
N ALA A 38 2.61 5.31 -2.65
CA ALA A 38 3.57 6.35 -3.03
C ALA A 38 3.99 7.14 -1.78
N ASP A 39 5.23 6.96 -1.36
CA ASP A 39 5.81 7.67 -0.22
C ASP A 39 6.42 8.99 -0.70
N ARG A 40 6.15 10.07 0.03
CA ARG A 40 6.76 11.40 -0.15
C ARG A 40 7.44 11.85 1.13
N ARG A 41 8.49 12.68 1.02
CA ARG A 41 9.09 13.29 2.21
C ARG A 41 8.10 14.24 2.87
N ALA A 42 8.14 14.32 4.19
CA ALA A 42 7.50 15.41 4.91
C ALA A 42 8.36 16.67 4.81
N ARG A 43 7.72 17.84 4.69
CA ARG A 43 8.38 19.12 4.89
C ARG A 43 8.74 19.26 6.36
N LEU A 44 9.97 19.68 6.64
CA LEU A 44 10.48 19.81 8.00
C LEU A 44 10.71 21.29 8.37
N ASP A 45 10.60 21.60 9.65
CA ASP A 45 11.08 22.86 10.22
C ASP A 45 12.62 22.85 10.37
N ALA A 46 13.18 23.94 10.91
CA ALA A 46 14.62 24.08 11.14
C ALA A 46 15.18 23.05 12.16
N ASP A 47 14.35 22.53 13.05
CA ASP A 47 14.71 21.55 14.07
C ASP A 47 14.55 20.10 13.57
N GLY A 48 14.06 19.92 12.33
CA GLY A 48 13.87 18.63 11.69
C GLY A 48 12.57 17.93 12.06
N ASN A 49 11.59 18.64 12.64
CA ASN A 49 10.26 18.12 12.90
C ASN A 49 9.34 18.31 11.69
N PRO A 50 8.43 17.38 11.40
CA PRO A 50 7.44 17.58 10.35
C PRO A 50 6.54 18.79 10.58
N LEU A 51 6.44 19.66 9.59
CA LEU A 51 5.43 20.72 9.57
C LEU A 51 4.04 20.12 9.40
N LEU A 52 3.07 20.68 10.10
CA LEU A 52 1.67 20.29 10.04
C LEU A 52 0.83 21.37 9.35
N ASP A 53 -0.20 20.95 8.61
CA ASP A 53 -1.22 21.85 8.07
C ASP A 53 -2.27 22.22 9.13
N ARG A 54 -3.28 23.00 8.71
CA ARG A 54 -4.39 23.43 9.58
C ARG A 54 -5.22 22.28 10.16
N ASP A 55 -5.17 21.11 9.55
CA ASP A 55 -5.92 19.91 9.98
C ASP A 55 -5.02 18.97 10.82
N GLY A 56 -3.81 19.43 11.18
CA GLY A 56 -2.84 18.67 11.96
C GLY A 56 -2.16 17.55 11.17
N ARG A 57 -2.23 17.56 9.83
CA ARG A 57 -1.59 16.56 8.97
C ARG A 57 -0.20 17.00 8.55
N MET A 58 0.71 16.04 8.42
CA MET A 58 2.06 16.32 7.91
C MET A 58 1.98 16.89 6.48
N ILE A 59 2.69 17.99 6.24
CA ILE A 59 2.80 18.59 4.91
C ILE A 59 3.79 17.76 4.10
N ALA A 60 3.33 17.19 2.98
CA ALA A 60 4.18 16.43 2.07
C ALA A 60 4.90 17.35 1.08
N GLU A 61 6.17 17.04 0.77
CA GLU A 61 6.80 17.55 -0.45
C GLU A 61 6.16 16.94 -1.70
N PRO A 62 6.24 17.61 -2.87
CA PRO A 62 5.57 17.13 -4.07
C PRO A 62 6.21 15.87 -4.65
N GLU A 63 7.50 15.65 -4.42
CA GLU A 63 8.28 14.56 -5.00
C GLU A 63 7.95 13.20 -4.35
N VAL A 64 7.75 12.18 -5.20
CA VAL A 64 7.62 10.79 -4.77
C VAL A 64 9.02 10.19 -4.65
N ILE A 65 9.33 9.58 -3.51
CA ILE A 65 10.65 8.99 -3.25
C ILE A 65 10.67 7.46 -3.37
N ALA A 66 9.49 6.83 -3.28
CA ALA A 66 9.35 5.40 -3.45
C ALA A 66 7.93 5.05 -3.88
N ILE A 67 7.82 4.11 -4.82
CA ILE A 67 6.56 3.49 -5.21
C ILE A 67 6.65 2.00 -4.87
N SER A 68 5.64 1.50 -4.17
CA SER A 68 5.42 0.07 -3.98
C SER A 68 4.05 -0.28 -4.52
N VAL A 69 3.96 -1.41 -5.21
CA VAL A 69 2.75 -1.89 -5.87
C VAL A 69 2.45 -3.29 -5.36
N GLN A 70 1.17 -3.56 -5.14
CA GLN A 70 0.62 -4.87 -4.87
C GLN A 70 -0.51 -5.11 -5.87
N ARG A 71 -0.51 -6.25 -6.58
CA ARG A 71 -1.55 -6.58 -7.57
C ARG A 71 -2.05 -8.01 -7.42
N LYS A 72 -3.36 -8.20 -7.58
CA LYS A 72 -4.04 -9.49 -7.52
C LYS A 72 -4.37 -10.01 -8.91
N GLU A 73 -3.94 -11.21 -9.24
CA GLU A 73 -4.28 -11.88 -10.50
C GLU A 73 -4.48 -13.38 -10.34
N ARG A 74 -5.24 -14.01 -11.23
CA ARG A 74 -5.42 -15.47 -11.18
C ARG A 74 -4.12 -16.22 -11.46
N GLY A 75 -3.90 -17.29 -10.71
CA GLY A 75 -2.75 -18.20 -10.82
C GLY A 75 -1.45 -17.63 -10.26
N TRP A 76 -1.45 -16.44 -9.67
CA TRP A 76 -0.25 -15.86 -9.08
C TRP A 76 0.09 -16.51 -7.72
N GLY A 77 1.38 -16.50 -7.35
CA GLY A 77 1.85 -17.07 -6.08
C GLY A 77 1.87 -18.61 -5.99
N GLU A 78 1.43 -19.34 -7.02
CA GLU A 78 1.43 -20.82 -7.01
C GLU A 78 2.82 -21.43 -6.82
N GLY A 79 3.87 -20.76 -7.30
CA GLY A 79 5.27 -21.20 -7.15
C GLY A 79 5.83 -21.00 -5.73
N TYR A 80 5.14 -20.28 -4.84
CA TYR A 80 5.59 -20.08 -3.47
C TYR A 80 5.07 -21.18 -2.54
N PRO A 81 5.87 -21.58 -1.51
CA PRO A 81 5.39 -22.48 -0.47
C PRO A 81 4.21 -21.84 0.28
N PRO A 82 3.26 -22.64 0.82
CA PRO A 82 2.07 -22.11 1.49
C PRO A 82 2.38 -21.10 2.59
N ALA A 83 3.45 -21.31 3.35
CA ALA A 83 3.89 -20.41 4.42
C ALA A 83 4.35 -19.02 3.93
N ARG A 84 4.54 -18.82 2.62
CA ARG A 84 4.90 -17.54 2.00
C ARG A 84 3.80 -16.94 1.12
N ARG A 85 2.69 -17.64 0.93
CA ARG A 85 1.68 -17.28 -0.09
C ARG A 85 0.70 -16.24 0.44
N ASN A 86 0.69 -15.07 -0.17
CA ASN A 86 -0.30 -14.02 0.08
C ASN A 86 -1.50 -14.16 -0.85
N GLY A 87 -2.14 -15.33 -0.85
CA GLY A 87 -3.11 -15.67 -1.89
C GLY A 87 -2.49 -15.54 -3.27
N GLU A 88 -3.12 -14.76 -4.14
CA GLU A 88 -2.64 -14.49 -5.50
C GLU A 88 -2.21 -13.02 -5.68
N TRP A 89 -1.63 -12.45 -4.61
CA TRP A 89 -1.05 -11.11 -4.61
C TRP A 89 0.46 -11.16 -4.86
N GLU A 90 0.92 -10.36 -5.82
CA GLU A 90 2.34 -10.12 -6.09
C GLU A 90 2.73 -8.68 -5.84
N TYR A 91 4.03 -8.47 -5.64
CA TYR A 91 4.59 -7.19 -5.20
C TYR A 91 5.65 -6.70 -6.17
N ALA A 92 5.77 -5.37 -6.29
CA ALA A 92 6.86 -4.74 -7.02
C ALA A 92 7.19 -3.39 -6.38
N SER A 93 8.41 -2.91 -6.59
CA SER A 93 8.81 -1.55 -6.25
C SER A 93 9.34 -0.83 -7.47
N PHE A 94 9.06 0.46 -7.54
CA PHE A 94 9.47 1.35 -8.62
C PHE A 94 10.10 2.62 -8.05
N ALA A 95 11.01 3.20 -8.81
CA ALA A 95 11.51 4.55 -8.59
C ALA A 95 10.47 5.58 -9.03
N ALA A 96 10.70 6.86 -8.70
CA ALA A 96 9.81 7.96 -9.04
C ALA A 96 9.59 8.11 -10.56
N ASP A 97 10.59 7.73 -11.36
CA ASP A 97 10.56 7.73 -12.82
C ASP A 97 9.85 6.51 -13.42
N GLY A 98 9.26 5.65 -12.58
CA GLY A 98 8.53 4.45 -13.00
C GLY A 98 9.43 3.26 -13.34
N LYS A 99 10.76 3.36 -13.23
CA LYS A 99 11.63 2.20 -13.43
C LYS A 99 11.48 1.20 -12.29
N ARG A 100 11.33 -0.07 -12.63
CA ARG A 100 11.27 -1.16 -11.64
C ARG A 100 12.59 -1.23 -10.89
N ARG A 101 12.51 -1.34 -9.57
CA ARG A 101 13.66 -1.53 -8.69
C ARG A 101 13.86 -3.02 -8.42
N GLU A 102 15.10 -3.46 -8.46
CA GLU A 102 15.49 -4.80 -8.03
C GLU A 102 15.67 -4.82 -6.51
N VAL A 103 14.55 -5.01 -5.80
CA VAL A 103 14.53 -5.11 -4.34
C VAL A 103 14.13 -6.52 -3.91
N ARG A 104 14.61 -6.92 -2.74
CA ARG A 104 14.18 -8.16 -2.10
C ARG A 104 12.73 -8.01 -1.62
N LEU A 105 11.83 -8.81 -2.17
CA LEU A 105 10.39 -8.74 -1.87
C LEU A 105 9.98 -9.56 -0.65
N ASP A 106 10.89 -10.35 -0.05
CA ASP A 106 10.59 -11.19 1.12
C ASP A 106 9.91 -10.40 2.26
N GLY A 107 10.32 -9.14 2.47
CA GLY A 107 9.70 -8.24 3.46
C GLY A 107 8.28 -7.82 3.12
N CYS A 108 7.94 -7.70 1.84
CA CYS A 108 6.56 -7.46 1.39
C CYS A 108 5.70 -8.67 1.72
N PHE A 109 6.17 -9.87 1.36
CA PHE A 109 5.42 -11.09 1.61
C PHE A 109 5.20 -11.32 3.10
N SER A 110 6.25 -11.27 3.91
CA SER A 110 6.16 -11.55 5.35
C SER A 110 5.28 -10.54 6.09
N CYS A 111 5.37 -9.25 5.76
CA CYS A 111 4.52 -8.24 6.38
C CYS A 111 3.05 -8.42 5.98
N HIS A 112 2.77 -8.68 4.70
CA HIS A 112 1.41 -8.89 4.24
C HIS A 112 0.80 -10.22 4.72
N LEU A 113 1.60 -11.25 5.02
CA LEU A 113 1.14 -12.46 5.71
C LEU A 113 0.68 -12.18 7.14
N GLN A 114 1.32 -11.23 7.82
CA GLN A 114 0.87 -10.77 9.13
C GLN A 114 -0.45 -9.99 9.03
N ALA A 115 -0.68 -9.32 7.90
CA ALA A 115 -2.02 -8.89 7.54
C ALA A 115 -2.88 -10.15 7.44
N ARG A 116 -3.91 -10.22 8.28
CA ARG A 116 -4.70 -11.42 8.50
C ARG A 116 -5.21 -11.89 7.14
N SER A 117 -5.04 -13.16 6.78
CA SER A 117 -5.64 -13.73 5.55
C SER A 117 -7.15 -13.40 5.44
N ALA A 118 -7.79 -13.21 6.60
CA ALA A 118 -9.16 -12.69 6.75
C ALA A 118 -9.41 -11.27 6.20
N GLN A 119 -8.37 -10.52 5.82
CA GLN A 119 -8.42 -9.17 5.25
C GLN A 119 -7.89 -9.14 3.81
N ASP A 120 -7.80 -10.30 3.17
CA ASP A 120 -7.26 -10.46 1.81
C ASP A 120 -5.93 -9.73 1.60
N TYR A 121 -5.07 -9.70 2.64
CA TYR A 121 -3.71 -9.16 2.60
C TYR A 121 -3.61 -7.65 2.26
N THR A 122 -4.63 -6.82 2.52
CA THR A 122 -4.67 -5.41 2.02
C THR A 122 -4.87 -4.30 3.07
N PHE A 123 -4.69 -4.59 4.37
CA PHE A 123 -4.67 -3.62 5.47
C PHE A 123 -5.75 -2.51 5.37
N VAL A 124 -5.31 -1.27 5.07
CA VAL A 124 -6.14 -0.05 5.05
C VAL A 124 -7.27 -0.12 4.01
N LEU A 125 -7.04 -0.74 2.85
CA LEU A 125 -8.10 -0.84 1.85
C LEU A 125 -9.21 -1.76 2.33
N TRP A 126 -8.86 -2.88 2.98
CA TRP A 126 -9.86 -3.78 3.55
C TRP A 126 -10.76 -3.03 4.53
N ASP A 127 -10.16 -2.33 5.50
CA ASP A 127 -10.91 -1.56 6.51
C ASP A 127 -11.80 -0.49 5.87
N TYR A 128 -11.30 0.21 4.85
CA TYR A 128 -12.07 1.19 4.09
C TYR A 128 -13.30 0.58 3.40
N VAL A 129 -13.15 -0.58 2.76
CA VAL A 129 -14.25 -1.28 2.10
C VAL A 129 -15.29 -1.74 3.14
N GLN A 130 -14.87 -2.27 4.28
CA GLN A 130 -15.81 -2.68 5.34
C GLN A 130 -16.61 -1.50 5.90
N ALA A 131 -15.98 -0.32 6.04
CA ALA A 131 -16.65 0.87 6.57
C ALA A 131 -17.66 1.49 5.58
N ARG A 132 -17.50 1.30 4.26
CA ARG A 132 -18.47 1.81 3.26
C ARG A 132 -19.82 1.10 3.27
N GLY A 133 -19.87 -0.12 3.83
CA GLY A 133 -21.09 -0.91 3.92
C GLY A 133 -21.93 -0.63 5.16
N GLN A 134 -21.48 0.27 6.03
CA GLN A 134 -22.19 0.75 7.24
C GLN A 134 -22.83 2.10 6.96
#